data_AF-A0A662BXW3-F1
#
_entry.id   AF-A0A662BXW3-F1
#
_cell.length_a   1.000
_cell.length_b   1.000
_cell.length_c   1.000
_cell.angle_alpha   90.00
_cell.angle_beta   90.00
_cell.angle_gamma   90.00
#
_symmetry.space_group_name_H-M   'P 1'
#
loop_
_entity.id
_entity.type
_entity.pdbx_description
1 polymer ?
#
loop_
_entity_poly.entity_id
_entity_poly.type
_entity_poly.pdbx_seq_one_letter_code
_entity_poly.pdbx_strand_id
1 'polypeptide(L)'
;MGFYSVTPGSTDYIIGTPLFKKTIINLENGNKFVIEAENVSEKNIYIQSAKLNGKKYTKSYITHNNILEGGTLSFIMDSEPNKNWANKPEDRPKSEITNELIQAVPFIKADSKTFKDSMIIQLGSPLKNAKIFYTLDGTTPDRNSQEYKNHIVLTEAASIKLISFSDNMPASLVIESSFLKIPKGRSIRILSKYGKQYTAGGDEALIDYIRGGDDFRNGSWQGYQKEDFVAIVDLGKKTSINKISTGFLQAIRSWIWMPAKVEYFISDDGKNFKSIALVHNGVPDNEYDAVFIDFSYEFKEISARYVKVKAKNYGTIPKWHLGSGGDSWIFVDEIVIE
;
A
#
# COMPACT_ATOMS: atom_id res chain seq x y z
N MET A 1 10.43 -3.18 46.51
CA MET A 1 11.83 -2.69 46.55
C MET A 1 11.95 -1.23 46.14
N GLY A 2 11.20 -0.77 45.13
CA GLY A 2 11.13 0.66 44.78
C GLY A 2 11.64 1.01 43.38
N PHE A 3 11.97 0.02 42.55
CA PHE A 3 12.24 0.20 41.12
C PHE A 3 11.75 -1.01 40.30
N TYR A 4 11.62 -0.84 38.98
CA TYR A 4 11.11 -1.86 38.06
C TYR A 4 11.75 -1.77 36.66
N SER A 5 11.99 -2.90 36.00
CA SER A 5 12.47 -2.94 34.61
C SER A 5 11.29 -2.80 33.64
N VAL A 6 10.97 -1.56 33.26
CA VAL A 6 9.83 -1.25 32.36
C VAL A 6 10.07 -1.80 30.96
N THR A 7 11.31 -1.70 30.46
CA THR A 7 11.72 -2.20 29.15
C THR A 7 12.74 -3.31 29.32
N PRO A 8 12.33 -4.58 29.49
CA PRO A 8 13.25 -5.71 29.54
C PRO A 8 14.20 -5.70 28.32
N GLY A 9 15.49 -5.85 28.58
CA GLY A 9 16.56 -5.67 27.58
C GLY A 9 17.29 -4.32 27.69
N SER A 10 16.66 -3.30 28.26
CA SER A 10 17.36 -2.10 28.75
C SER A 10 18.13 -2.41 30.04
N THR A 11 19.20 -1.67 30.30
CA THR A 11 19.92 -1.70 31.58
C THR A 11 19.34 -0.75 32.62
N ASP A 12 18.28 0.01 32.29
CA ASP A 12 17.63 0.95 33.21
C ASP A 12 16.47 0.29 33.98
N TYR A 13 16.42 0.59 35.28
CA TYR A 13 15.33 0.25 36.18
C TYR A 13 14.67 1.53 36.66
N ILE A 14 13.39 1.71 36.37
CA ILE A 14 12.65 2.92 36.67
C ILE A 14 12.30 2.94 38.16
N ILE A 15 12.63 4.03 38.85
CA ILE A 15 12.35 4.23 40.27
C ILE A 15 10.86 4.54 40.43
N GLY A 16 10.19 3.73 41.23
CA GLY A 16 8.84 3.96 41.71
C GLY A 16 8.86 4.50 43.13
N THR A 17 8.24 3.77 44.06
CA THR A 17 8.29 4.09 45.50
C THR A 17 8.72 2.87 46.32
N PRO A 18 9.71 2.99 47.22
CA PRO A 18 10.07 1.90 48.13
C PRO A 18 8.95 1.69 49.17
N LEU A 19 8.69 0.42 49.51
CA LEU A 19 7.69 0.05 50.53
C LEU A 19 8.31 -0.31 51.89
N PHE A 20 9.61 -0.58 51.92
CA PHE A 20 10.32 -1.02 53.13
C PHE A 20 11.39 0.00 53.51
N LYS A 21 11.61 0.19 54.82
CA LYS A 21 12.68 1.05 55.35
C LYS A 21 14.07 0.65 54.84
N LYS A 22 14.30 -0.66 54.66
CA LYS A 22 15.56 -1.21 54.14
C LYS A 22 15.29 -2.47 53.33
N THR A 23 15.90 -2.55 52.15
CA THR A 23 15.95 -3.73 51.29
C THR A 23 17.41 -4.03 50.98
N ILE A 24 17.81 -5.30 51.02
CA ILE A 24 19.17 -5.73 50.65
C ILE A 24 19.06 -6.75 49.53
N ILE A 25 19.74 -6.49 48.41
CA ILE A 25 19.93 -7.42 47.31
C ILE A 25 21.33 -8.03 47.45
N ASN A 26 21.41 -9.35 47.64
CA ASN A 26 22.68 -10.07 47.57
C ASN A 26 22.93 -10.44 46.10
N LEU A 27 24.01 -9.94 45.52
CA LEU A 27 24.32 -10.11 44.10
C LEU A 27 25.21 -11.34 43.89
N GLU A 28 25.13 -11.95 42.72
CA GLU A 28 25.89 -13.15 42.37
C GLU A 28 27.41 -12.91 42.37
N ASN A 29 27.86 -11.68 42.13
CA ASN A 29 29.26 -11.27 42.19
C ASN A 29 29.79 -11.09 43.63
N GLY A 30 28.97 -11.39 44.65
CA GLY A 30 29.32 -11.24 46.06
C GLY A 30 29.08 -9.84 46.64
N ASN A 31 28.79 -8.84 45.80
CA ASN A 31 28.44 -7.50 46.27
C ASN A 31 27.02 -7.48 46.89
N LYS A 32 26.75 -6.42 47.65
CA LYS A 32 25.41 -6.13 48.17
C LYS A 32 24.96 -4.77 47.67
N PHE A 33 23.73 -4.71 47.17
CA PHE A 33 23.08 -3.45 46.85
C PHE A 33 21.96 -3.19 47.86
N VAL A 34 22.07 -2.10 48.59
CA VAL A 34 21.19 -1.73 49.69
C VAL A 34 20.31 -0.57 49.25
N ILE A 35 19.01 -0.68 49.51
CA ILE A 35 18.04 0.40 49.32
C ILE A 35 17.55 0.81 50.70
N GLU A 36 17.72 2.08 51.06
CA GLU A 36 17.26 2.64 52.33
C GLU A 36 16.22 3.73 52.04
N ALA A 37 15.09 3.68 52.73
CA ALA A 37 14.01 4.65 52.58
C ALA A 37 13.72 5.29 53.93
N GLU A 38 14.39 6.40 54.19
CA GLU A 38 14.20 7.19 55.41
C GLU A 38 12.80 7.80 55.41
N ASN A 39 12.13 7.74 56.57
CA ASN A 39 10.76 8.21 56.77
C ASN A 39 9.67 7.50 55.97
N VAL A 40 9.93 6.38 55.28
CA VAL A 40 8.89 5.62 54.57
C VAL A 40 7.81 5.12 55.54
N SER A 41 6.55 5.32 55.17
CA SER A 41 5.37 4.86 55.92
C SER A 41 4.17 4.76 54.98
N GLU A 42 3.02 4.32 55.49
CA GLU A 42 1.76 4.33 54.74
C GLU A 42 1.35 5.72 54.24
N LYS A 43 1.81 6.79 54.92
CA LYS A 43 1.56 8.18 54.52
C LYS A 43 2.69 8.75 53.67
N ASN A 44 3.94 8.39 53.99
CA ASN A 44 5.12 8.98 53.36
C ASN A 44 5.54 8.15 52.15
N ILE A 45 4.87 8.38 51.03
CA ILE A 45 5.01 7.60 49.79
C ILE A 45 5.79 8.33 48.68
N TYR A 46 6.10 9.63 48.85
CA TYR A 46 6.78 10.45 47.85
C TYR A 46 8.26 10.64 48.15
N ILE A 47 9.11 10.42 47.15
CA ILE A 47 10.55 10.65 47.24
C ILE A 47 10.84 12.17 47.21
N GLN A 48 11.49 12.67 48.25
CA GLN A 48 11.97 14.06 48.32
C GLN A 48 13.37 14.21 47.74
N SER A 49 14.25 13.24 47.98
CA SER A 49 15.59 13.22 47.41
C SER A 49 16.17 11.82 47.43
N ALA A 50 17.22 11.60 46.63
CA ALA A 50 17.98 10.36 46.61
C ALA A 50 19.49 10.63 46.70
N LYS A 51 20.22 9.68 47.27
CA LYS A 51 21.69 9.61 47.16
C LYS A 51 22.11 8.20 46.78
N LEU A 52 23.06 8.10 45.85
CA LEU A 52 23.74 6.86 45.50
C LEU A 52 25.16 6.91 46.05
N ASN A 53 25.51 5.99 46.96
CA ASN A 53 26.82 5.93 47.62
C ASN A 53 27.22 7.28 48.24
N GLY A 54 26.27 7.91 48.94
CA GLY A 54 26.44 9.21 49.61
C GLY A 54 26.40 10.44 48.69
N LYS A 55 26.46 10.26 47.37
CA LYS A 55 26.42 11.36 46.39
C LYS A 55 24.99 11.66 45.97
N LYS A 56 24.66 12.95 45.78
CA LYS A 56 23.34 13.39 45.30
C LYS A 56 22.93 12.66 44.03
N TYR A 57 21.71 12.13 44.00
CA TYR A 57 21.15 11.39 42.88
C TYR A 57 19.82 12.00 42.44
N THR A 58 19.74 12.40 41.19
CA THR A 58 18.58 13.14 40.64
C THR A 58 17.78 12.33 39.63
N LYS A 59 18.30 11.20 39.14
CA LYS A 59 17.66 10.40 38.09
C LYS A 59 16.45 9.63 38.65
N SER A 60 15.40 9.52 37.83
CA SER A 60 14.20 8.70 38.08
C SER A 60 14.37 7.22 37.69
N TYR A 61 15.59 6.82 37.38
CA TYR A 61 15.96 5.45 37.06
C TYR A 61 17.31 5.13 37.70
N ILE A 62 17.63 3.85 37.87
CA ILE A 62 18.95 3.34 38.25
C ILE A 62 19.42 2.33 37.21
N THR A 63 20.72 2.31 36.90
CA THR A 63 21.27 1.39 35.89
C THR A 63 21.67 0.05 36.51
N HIS A 64 21.70 -0.99 35.69
CA HIS A 64 22.17 -2.32 36.07
C HIS A 64 23.59 -2.28 36.62
N ASN A 65 24.47 -1.48 36.00
CA ASN A 65 25.85 -1.31 36.47
C ASN A 65 25.90 -0.67 37.87
N ASN A 66 25.07 0.34 38.16
CA ASN A 66 24.99 0.91 39.51
C ASN A 66 24.55 -0.11 40.56
N ILE A 67 23.69 -1.07 40.19
CA ILE A 67 23.29 -2.17 41.07
C ILE A 67 24.47 -3.13 41.26
N LEU A 68 25.12 -3.59 40.18
CA LEU A 68 26.22 -4.57 40.23
C LEU A 68 27.46 -4.08 41.00
N GLU A 69 27.76 -2.79 40.94
CA GLU A 69 28.80 -2.14 41.73
C GLU A 69 28.54 -2.23 43.25
N GLY A 70 27.29 -2.49 43.65
CA GLY A 70 26.85 -2.56 45.04
C GLY A 70 26.76 -1.18 45.70
N GLY A 71 26.74 -1.18 47.04
CA GLY A 71 26.63 0.02 47.85
C GLY A 71 25.19 0.35 48.24
N THR A 72 24.88 1.64 48.40
CA THR A 72 23.61 2.11 48.97
C THR A 72 22.93 3.18 48.12
N LEU A 73 21.68 2.92 47.72
CA LEU A 73 20.73 3.92 47.25
C LEU A 73 19.80 4.31 48.40
N SER A 74 19.91 5.55 48.84
CA SER A 74 19.12 6.10 49.95
C SER A 74 18.10 7.11 49.44
N PHE A 75 16.88 7.02 49.97
CA PHE A 75 15.77 7.93 49.70
C PHE A 75 15.33 8.63 50.99
N ILE A 76 14.94 9.90 50.86
CA ILE A 76 14.18 10.61 51.89
C ILE A 76 12.73 10.67 51.43
N MET A 77 11.80 10.14 52.24
CA MET A 77 10.38 10.05 51.91
C MET A 77 9.55 11.11 52.66
N ASP A 78 8.43 11.53 52.07
CA ASP A 78 7.44 12.42 52.69
C ASP A 78 6.03 12.13 52.14
N SER A 79 5.03 12.72 52.79
CA SER A 79 3.61 12.67 52.46
C SER A 79 3.21 13.57 51.28
N GLU A 80 4.03 14.55 50.94
CA GLU A 80 3.77 15.49 49.84
C GLU A 80 4.76 15.32 48.67
N PRO A 81 4.35 15.50 47.40
CA PRO A 81 5.22 15.29 46.25
C PRO A 81 6.28 16.39 46.09
N ASN A 82 7.56 16.00 45.92
CA ASN A 82 8.59 16.93 45.49
C ASN A 82 8.56 17.12 43.97
N LYS A 83 8.05 18.26 43.51
CA LYS A 83 8.00 18.62 42.07
C LYS A 83 9.36 18.96 41.46
N ASN A 84 10.43 19.05 42.26
CA ASN A 84 11.77 19.45 41.84
C ASN A 84 12.78 18.30 41.76
N TRP A 85 12.43 17.10 42.23
CA TRP A 85 13.29 15.92 42.09
C TRP A 85 12.94 15.14 40.81
N ALA A 86 13.96 14.64 40.12
CA ALA A 86 13.86 13.83 38.90
C ALA A 86 12.96 14.36 37.78
N ASN A 87 12.80 15.69 37.69
CA ASN A 87 11.89 16.32 36.74
C ASN A 87 12.60 16.82 35.46
N LYS A 88 13.94 16.92 35.47
CA LYS A 88 14.70 17.44 34.33
C LYS A 88 14.75 16.44 33.18
N PRO A 89 14.81 16.89 31.90
CA PRO A 89 14.88 15.98 30.76
C PRO A 89 16.00 14.94 30.84
N GLU A 90 17.16 15.29 31.41
CA GLU A 90 18.30 14.40 31.59
C GLU A 90 18.15 13.37 32.74
N ASP A 91 17.22 13.63 33.67
CA ASP A 91 16.93 12.75 34.81
C ASP A 91 15.84 11.71 34.51
N ARG A 92 15.22 11.79 33.33
CA ARG A 92 14.17 10.87 32.87
C ARG A 92 14.79 9.68 32.13
N PRO A 93 14.21 8.47 32.22
CA PRO A 93 14.61 7.38 31.34
C PRO A 93 14.33 7.77 29.88
N LYS A 94 15.18 7.29 28.96
CA LYS A 94 15.02 7.50 27.52
C LYS A 94 14.83 6.17 26.83
N SER A 95 13.97 6.15 25.82
CA SER A 95 13.83 5.04 24.89
C SER A 95 13.87 5.63 23.49
N GLU A 96 14.89 5.26 22.73
CA GLU A 96 15.11 5.74 21.36
C GLU A 96 15.74 4.63 20.52
N ILE A 97 15.48 4.65 19.22
CA ILE A 97 16.16 3.80 18.24
C ILE A 97 17.38 4.61 17.77
N THR A 98 18.57 4.12 18.05
CA THR A 98 19.84 4.82 17.73
C THR A 98 20.64 4.17 16.62
N ASN A 99 20.26 2.95 16.23
CA ASN A 99 20.87 2.16 15.16
C ASN A 99 19.77 1.59 14.24
N GLU A 100 20.16 1.08 13.07
CA GLU A 100 19.22 0.51 12.10
C GLU A 100 18.03 1.44 11.82
N LEU A 101 18.32 2.73 11.69
CA LEU A 101 17.32 3.75 11.46
C LEU A 101 16.60 3.47 10.14
N ILE A 102 15.27 3.54 10.14
CA ILE A 102 14.46 3.34 8.93
C ILE A 102 13.87 4.69 8.54
N GLN A 103 14.21 5.16 7.35
CA GLN A 103 13.57 6.33 6.78
C GLN A 103 12.25 5.93 6.10
N ALA A 104 11.16 6.60 6.49
CA ALA A 104 9.86 6.39 5.87
C ALA A 104 9.91 6.68 4.36
N VAL A 105 9.25 5.82 3.58
CA VAL A 105 9.18 5.97 2.13
C VAL A 105 8.29 7.15 1.73
N PRO A 106 8.63 7.87 0.65
CA PRO A 106 7.74 8.88 0.09
C PRO A 106 6.59 8.21 -0.70
N PHE A 107 5.60 9.00 -1.12
CA PHE A 107 4.42 8.51 -1.86
C PHE A 107 4.11 9.37 -3.07
N ILE A 108 3.40 8.77 -4.03
CA ILE A 108 2.85 9.44 -5.22
C ILE A 108 1.36 9.65 -5.03
N LYS A 109 0.87 10.84 -5.34
CA LYS A 109 -0.54 11.17 -5.45
C LYS A 109 -0.85 11.57 -6.89
N ALA A 110 -1.77 10.85 -7.50
CA ALA A 110 -2.27 11.03 -8.86
C ALA A 110 -3.74 10.62 -8.92
N ASP A 111 -4.50 11.20 -9.85
CA ASP A 111 -5.92 10.89 -10.00
C ASP A 111 -6.15 9.53 -10.68
N SER A 112 -5.22 9.10 -11.54
CA SER A 112 -5.25 7.81 -12.24
C SER A 112 -3.82 7.34 -12.58
N LYS A 113 -3.67 6.09 -13.03
CA LYS A 113 -2.43 5.60 -13.65
C LYS A 113 -2.35 5.94 -15.15
N THR A 114 -3.43 6.41 -15.76
CA THR A 114 -3.47 6.71 -17.20
C THR A 114 -4.11 8.05 -17.49
N PHE A 115 -3.78 8.65 -18.64
CA PHE A 115 -4.22 10.00 -19.00
C PHE A 115 -4.23 10.22 -20.52
N LYS A 116 -5.05 11.16 -21.00
CA LYS A 116 -5.18 11.48 -22.45
C LYS A 116 -4.21 12.58 -22.89
N ASP A 117 -4.34 13.77 -22.30
CA ASP A 117 -3.56 14.94 -22.70
C ASP A 117 -2.39 15.20 -21.76
N SER A 118 -2.69 15.44 -20.48
CA SER A 118 -1.70 15.60 -19.44
C SER A 118 -2.24 15.17 -18.08
N MET A 119 -1.34 14.95 -17.12
CA MET A 119 -1.69 14.64 -15.74
C MET A 119 -0.75 15.32 -14.76
N ILE A 120 -1.32 15.82 -13.67
CA ILE A 120 -0.54 16.38 -12.56
C ILE A 120 -0.21 15.25 -11.59
N ILE A 121 1.06 15.11 -11.29
CA ILE A 121 1.59 14.20 -10.28
C ILE A 121 2.11 15.02 -9.10
N GLN A 122 1.69 14.64 -7.90
CA GLN A 122 2.20 15.20 -6.66
C GLN A 122 2.99 14.14 -5.89
N LEU A 123 4.15 14.51 -5.38
CA LEU A 123 4.94 13.66 -4.48
C LEU A 123 4.81 14.18 -3.04
N GLY A 124 4.86 13.28 -2.07
CA GLY A 124 4.77 13.62 -0.66
C GLY A 124 5.59 12.69 0.23
N SER A 125 5.80 13.12 1.48
CA SER A 125 6.46 12.30 2.51
C SER A 125 5.71 12.46 3.83
N PRO A 126 5.59 11.40 4.64
CA PRO A 126 5.11 11.52 6.01
C PRO A 126 6.10 12.30 6.91
N LEU A 127 7.35 12.48 6.48
CA LEU A 127 8.38 13.22 7.22
C LEU A 127 8.46 14.67 6.72
N LYS A 128 8.12 15.63 7.58
CA LYS A 128 8.07 17.07 7.24
C LYS A 128 9.37 17.63 6.64
N ASN A 129 10.52 17.09 7.04
CA ASN A 129 11.84 17.59 6.62
C ASN A 129 12.54 16.67 5.61
N ALA A 130 11.85 15.65 5.09
CA ALA A 130 12.43 14.79 4.07
C ALA A 130 12.41 15.50 2.70
N LYS A 131 13.56 15.46 2.02
CA LYS A 131 13.69 15.86 0.62
C LYS A 131 13.42 14.67 -0.27
N ILE A 132 12.63 14.85 -1.32
CA ILE A 132 12.27 13.81 -2.28
C ILE A 132 13.02 14.04 -3.58
N PHE A 133 13.62 12.99 -4.11
CA PHE A 133 14.33 12.99 -5.39
C PHE A 133 13.70 11.95 -6.29
N TYR A 134 13.59 12.24 -7.59
CA TYR A 134 12.88 11.39 -8.52
C TYR A 134 13.49 11.36 -9.92
N THR A 135 13.07 10.37 -10.69
CA THR A 135 13.30 10.22 -12.14
C THR A 135 11.98 9.89 -12.82
N LEU A 136 11.88 10.13 -14.13
CA LEU A 136 10.68 9.88 -14.94
C LEU A 136 10.87 8.77 -16.00
N ASP A 137 12.10 8.28 -16.14
CA ASP A 137 12.53 7.29 -17.12
C ASP A 137 12.74 5.89 -16.50
N GLY A 138 12.40 5.70 -15.23
CA GLY A 138 12.58 4.45 -14.50
C GLY A 138 14.01 4.18 -14.02
N THR A 139 14.96 5.10 -14.18
CA THR A 139 16.29 4.97 -13.57
C THR A 139 16.22 5.16 -12.05
N THR A 140 17.10 4.52 -11.27
CA THR A 140 17.06 4.62 -9.80
C THR A 140 17.52 6.01 -9.34
N PRO A 141 16.68 6.79 -8.62
CA PRO A 141 17.07 8.12 -8.16
C PRO A 141 18.05 8.06 -6.99
N ASP A 142 18.86 9.10 -6.89
CA ASP A 142 19.81 9.37 -5.82
C ASP A 142 19.79 10.87 -5.42
N ARG A 143 20.76 11.33 -4.63
CA ARG A 143 20.87 12.75 -4.22
C ARG A 143 21.24 13.70 -5.37
N ASN A 144 21.68 13.19 -6.51
CA ASN A 144 22.02 13.98 -7.70
C ASN A 144 20.86 14.07 -8.69
N SER A 145 19.80 13.28 -8.46
CA SER A 145 18.59 13.28 -9.27
C SER A 145 17.76 14.54 -9.06
N GLN A 146 16.65 14.67 -9.78
CA GLN A 146 15.83 15.88 -9.68
C GLN A 146 15.11 15.95 -8.32
N GLU A 147 15.37 17.02 -7.56
CA GLU A 147 14.67 17.30 -6.30
C GLU A 147 13.23 17.79 -6.60
N TYR A 148 12.26 17.20 -5.91
CA TYR A 148 10.86 17.59 -6.00
C TYR A 148 10.61 18.89 -5.24
N LYS A 149 10.22 19.94 -5.97
CA LYS A 149 9.91 21.28 -5.42
C LYS A 149 8.48 21.73 -5.70
N ASN A 150 7.93 21.30 -6.84
CA ASN A 150 6.59 21.63 -7.31
C ASN A 150 6.00 20.38 -7.98
N HIS A 151 4.69 20.43 -8.26
CA HIS A 151 4.02 19.36 -8.98
C HIS A 151 4.70 19.04 -10.32
N ILE A 152 4.62 17.77 -10.72
CA ILE A 152 5.14 17.27 -11.99
C ILE A 152 3.97 17.22 -12.98
N VAL A 153 4.18 17.67 -14.22
CA VAL A 153 3.19 17.54 -15.29
C VAL A 153 3.68 16.48 -16.27
N LEU A 154 2.97 15.38 -16.38
CA LEU A 154 3.20 14.37 -17.40
C LEU A 154 2.43 14.74 -18.66
N THR A 155 3.13 14.79 -19.79
CA THR A 155 2.52 14.89 -21.12
C THR A 155 2.78 13.65 -21.96
N GLU A 156 3.65 12.74 -21.52
CA GLU A 156 3.98 11.46 -22.15
C GLU A 156 4.06 10.38 -21.07
N ALA A 157 3.95 9.10 -21.48
CA ALA A 157 4.08 7.98 -20.57
C ALA A 157 5.42 8.04 -19.82
N ALA A 158 5.43 7.66 -18.55
CA ALA A 158 6.60 7.78 -17.67
C ALA A 158 6.64 6.67 -16.64
N SER A 159 7.85 6.24 -16.25
CA SER A 159 8.05 5.44 -15.03
C SER A 159 8.68 6.32 -13.97
N ILE A 160 7.89 6.66 -12.95
CA ILE A 160 8.33 7.53 -11.87
C ILE A 160 8.94 6.68 -10.78
N LYS A 161 10.23 6.86 -10.51
CA LYS A 161 10.89 6.37 -9.31
C LYS A 161 11.19 7.52 -8.37
N LEU A 162 11.01 7.32 -7.08
CA LEU A 162 11.32 8.32 -6.06
C LEU A 162 11.97 7.71 -4.81
N ILE A 163 12.83 8.51 -4.20
CA ILE A 163 13.56 8.22 -2.96
C ILE A 163 13.52 9.46 -2.06
N SER A 164 13.63 9.28 -0.75
CA SER A 164 13.68 10.40 0.17
C SER A 164 14.91 10.36 1.07
N PHE A 165 15.37 11.55 1.47
CA PHE A 165 16.50 11.75 2.36
C PHE A 165 16.15 12.77 3.46
N SER A 166 16.48 12.42 4.70
CA SER A 166 16.46 13.32 5.85
C SER A 166 17.84 13.43 6.46
N ASP A 167 18.08 14.48 7.25
CA ASP A 167 19.36 14.66 7.94
C ASP A 167 19.58 13.53 8.95
N ASN A 168 20.80 12.99 8.98
CA ASN A 168 21.22 11.89 9.87
C ASN A 168 20.40 10.60 9.75
N MET A 169 19.63 10.42 8.67
CA MET A 169 18.91 9.19 8.36
C MET A 169 19.53 8.51 7.13
N PRO A 170 19.49 7.17 7.04
CA PRO A 170 19.77 6.49 5.79
C PRO A 170 18.70 6.82 4.74
N ALA A 171 18.98 6.55 3.48
CA ALA A 171 18.00 6.75 2.42
C ALA A 171 16.76 5.87 2.66
N SER A 172 15.58 6.35 2.26
CA SER A 172 14.41 5.47 2.20
C SER A 172 14.60 4.38 1.14
N LEU A 173 13.73 3.37 1.17
CA LEU A 173 13.55 2.51 0.00
C LEU A 173 13.04 3.33 -1.19
N VAL A 174 13.34 2.84 -2.39
CA VAL A 174 12.86 3.42 -3.66
C VAL A 174 11.42 2.95 -3.90
N ILE A 175 10.57 3.88 -4.29
CA ILE A 175 9.19 3.62 -4.71
C ILE A 175 9.10 3.85 -6.22
N GLU A 176 8.30 3.04 -6.92
CA GLU A 176 8.10 3.11 -8.37
C GLU A 176 6.60 3.09 -8.74
N SER A 177 6.22 3.86 -9.76
CA SER A 177 4.92 3.73 -10.43
C SER A 177 5.03 4.12 -11.91
N SER A 178 4.39 3.34 -12.78
CA SER A 178 4.29 3.65 -14.21
C SER A 178 2.97 4.34 -14.54
N PHE A 179 3.02 5.29 -15.47
CA PHE A 179 1.89 6.04 -15.98
C PHE A 179 1.82 5.93 -17.50
N LEU A 180 0.65 5.60 -18.04
CA LEU A 180 0.46 5.39 -19.48
C LEU A 180 -0.35 6.53 -20.10
N LYS A 181 0.04 6.92 -21.33
CA LYS A 181 -0.69 7.89 -22.12
C LYS A 181 -1.64 7.18 -23.08
N ILE A 182 -2.92 7.49 -22.98
CA ILE A 182 -3.96 7.01 -23.88
C ILE A 182 -3.81 7.72 -25.23
N PRO A 183 -3.76 6.99 -26.37
CA PRO A 183 -3.66 7.60 -27.68
C PRO A 183 -4.76 8.63 -27.95
N LYS A 184 -4.38 9.79 -28.49
CA LYS A 184 -5.31 10.90 -28.76
C LYS A 184 -6.41 10.48 -29.74
N GLY A 185 -7.65 10.85 -29.42
CA GLY A 185 -8.82 10.55 -30.24
C GLY A 185 -9.41 9.16 -30.00
N ARG A 186 -8.78 8.32 -29.16
CA ARG A 186 -9.34 7.04 -28.74
C ARG A 186 -10.63 7.27 -27.94
N SER A 187 -11.68 6.56 -28.32
CA SER A 187 -12.98 6.56 -27.64
C SER A 187 -13.66 5.21 -27.81
N ILE A 188 -14.67 4.94 -27.00
CA ILE A 188 -15.43 3.71 -27.05
C ILE A 188 -16.93 4.00 -27.04
N ARG A 189 -17.68 3.20 -27.80
CA ARG A 189 -19.13 3.12 -27.74
C ARG A 189 -19.53 1.71 -27.38
N ILE A 190 -20.03 1.53 -26.17
CA ILE A 190 -20.56 0.27 -25.68
C ILE A 190 -22.02 0.18 -26.15
N LEU A 191 -22.35 -0.90 -26.87
CA LEU A 191 -23.70 -1.15 -27.37
C LEU A 191 -24.53 -1.98 -26.39
N SER A 192 -23.85 -2.76 -25.55
CA SER A 192 -24.44 -3.53 -24.46
C SER A 192 -24.64 -2.67 -23.21
N LYS A 193 -25.51 -3.10 -22.30
CA LYS A 193 -25.79 -2.38 -21.05
C LYS A 193 -25.10 -3.06 -19.87
N TYR A 194 -24.11 -2.40 -19.29
CA TYR A 194 -23.49 -2.89 -18.06
C TYR A 194 -24.38 -2.64 -16.83
N GLY A 195 -24.21 -3.48 -15.81
CA GLY A 195 -24.88 -3.37 -14.53
C GLY A 195 -24.40 -2.16 -13.73
N LYS A 196 -25.31 -1.45 -13.06
CA LYS A 196 -24.98 -0.26 -12.25
C LYS A 196 -24.02 -0.55 -11.09
N GLN A 197 -23.97 -1.81 -10.65
CA GLN A 197 -23.09 -2.28 -9.59
C GLN A 197 -21.66 -2.62 -10.07
N TYR A 198 -21.45 -2.74 -11.39
CA TYR A 198 -20.18 -3.15 -12.01
C TYR A 198 -19.87 -2.26 -13.22
N THR A 199 -19.64 -0.96 -12.98
CA THR A 199 -19.41 0.03 -14.05
C THR A 199 -17.94 0.15 -14.47
N ALA A 200 -17.01 -0.35 -13.65
CA ALA A 200 -15.57 -0.15 -13.77
C ALA A 200 -15.09 1.31 -13.78
N GLY A 201 -15.95 2.28 -13.42
CA GLY A 201 -15.66 3.71 -13.61
C GLY A 201 -16.29 4.32 -14.86
N GLY A 202 -17.05 3.55 -15.64
CA GLY A 202 -17.80 3.99 -16.82
C GLY A 202 -17.22 3.44 -18.12
N ASP A 203 -17.65 4.01 -19.25
CA ASP A 203 -17.37 3.45 -20.58
C ASP A 203 -15.86 3.39 -20.89
N GLU A 204 -15.11 4.43 -20.51
CA GLU A 204 -13.68 4.56 -20.77
C GLU A 204 -12.83 3.51 -20.06
N ALA A 205 -13.36 2.83 -19.05
CA ALA A 205 -12.65 1.81 -18.29
C ALA A 205 -12.18 0.61 -19.13
N LEU A 206 -12.79 0.39 -20.30
CA LEU A 206 -12.40 -0.70 -21.21
C LEU A 206 -11.31 -0.30 -22.21
N ILE A 207 -10.82 0.94 -22.15
CA ILE A 207 -9.79 1.47 -23.05
C ILE A 207 -8.79 2.39 -22.32
N ASP A 208 -8.70 2.26 -20.99
CA ASP A 208 -7.87 3.11 -20.15
C ASP A 208 -6.52 2.46 -19.80
N TYR A 209 -6.22 1.27 -20.34
CA TYR A 209 -5.04 0.45 -20.07
C TYR A 209 -4.92 -0.07 -18.63
N ILE A 210 -5.97 0.03 -17.80
CA ILE A 210 -6.00 -0.51 -16.44
C ILE A 210 -6.57 -1.92 -16.47
N ARG A 211 -5.83 -2.89 -15.92
CA ARG A 211 -6.23 -4.30 -15.90
C ARG A 211 -6.97 -4.67 -14.61
N GLY A 212 -7.92 -5.59 -14.73
CA GLY A 212 -8.85 -5.96 -13.67
C GLY A 212 -8.27 -6.83 -12.54
N GLY A 213 -7.16 -7.53 -12.77
CA GLY A 213 -6.59 -8.47 -11.80
C GLY A 213 -7.49 -9.69 -11.52
N ASP A 214 -7.26 -10.40 -10.42
CA ASP A 214 -7.96 -11.64 -10.05
C ASP A 214 -9.23 -11.43 -9.20
N ASP A 215 -9.41 -10.25 -8.60
CA ASP A 215 -10.55 -9.92 -7.75
C ASP A 215 -11.44 -8.84 -8.36
N PHE A 216 -12.62 -9.23 -8.84
CA PHE A 216 -13.59 -8.29 -9.42
C PHE A 216 -14.10 -7.21 -8.47
N ARG A 217 -13.94 -7.41 -7.15
CA ARG A 217 -14.41 -6.46 -6.13
C ARG A 217 -13.55 -5.21 -6.02
N ASN A 218 -12.39 -5.18 -6.69
CA ASN A 218 -11.52 -4.00 -6.76
C ASN A 218 -12.13 -2.85 -7.60
N GLY A 219 -13.21 -3.12 -8.34
CA GLY A 219 -13.90 -2.12 -9.15
C GLY A 219 -13.30 -1.91 -10.53
N SER A 220 -12.39 -2.77 -11.00
CA SER A 220 -11.74 -2.69 -12.31
C SER A 220 -12.38 -3.59 -13.37
N TRP A 221 -13.60 -4.08 -13.11
CA TRP A 221 -14.31 -4.99 -14.00
C TRP A 221 -15.71 -4.49 -14.32
N GLN A 222 -16.05 -4.46 -15.61
CA GLN A 222 -17.34 -4.03 -16.10
C GLN A 222 -18.24 -5.24 -16.38
N GLY A 223 -19.42 -5.28 -15.77
CA GLY A 223 -20.28 -6.47 -15.75
C GLY A 223 -21.52 -6.35 -16.64
N TYR A 224 -21.80 -7.39 -17.42
CA TYR A 224 -22.96 -7.50 -18.32
C TYR A 224 -23.75 -8.77 -18.02
N GLN A 225 -25.04 -8.66 -17.71
CA GLN A 225 -25.89 -9.82 -17.38
C GLN A 225 -26.89 -10.10 -18.48
N LYS A 226 -27.12 -11.38 -18.80
CA LYS A 226 -28.17 -11.84 -19.74
C LYS A 226 -27.99 -11.41 -21.21
N GLU A 227 -27.04 -10.54 -21.51
CA GLU A 227 -26.75 -10.07 -22.87
C GLU A 227 -25.30 -10.34 -23.27
N ASP A 228 -25.10 -10.46 -24.58
CA ASP A 228 -23.76 -10.49 -25.18
C ASP A 228 -23.08 -9.14 -24.95
N PHE A 229 -21.77 -9.13 -24.73
CA PHE A 229 -21.00 -7.89 -24.69
C PHE A 229 -20.65 -7.45 -26.12
N VAL A 230 -20.94 -6.19 -26.44
CA VAL A 230 -20.63 -5.58 -27.73
C VAL A 230 -20.14 -4.16 -27.52
N ALA A 231 -18.94 -3.86 -28.00
CA ALA A 231 -18.38 -2.52 -27.98
C ALA A 231 -17.65 -2.20 -29.28
N ILE A 232 -17.59 -0.90 -29.61
CA ILE A 232 -16.84 -0.37 -30.75
C ILE A 232 -15.85 0.65 -30.22
N VAL A 233 -14.56 0.40 -30.42
CA VAL A 233 -13.47 1.32 -30.16
C VAL A 233 -13.18 2.11 -31.44
N ASP A 234 -13.21 3.44 -31.36
CA ASP A 234 -12.66 4.34 -32.39
C ASP A 234 -11.22 4.68 -31.99
N LEU A 235 -10.25 4.38 -32.85
CA LEU A 235 -8.84 4.73 -32.66
C LEU A 235 -8.56 6.21 -32.95
N GLY A 236 -9.57 6.98 -33.37
CA GLY A 236 -9.52 8.40 -33.71
C GLY A 236 -8.97 8.65 -35.12
N LYS A 237 -8.04 7.81 -35.57
CA LYS A 237 -7.47 7.81 -36.92
C LYS A 237 -7.24 6.39 -37.40
N LYS A 238 -7.10 6.25 -38.73
CA LYS A 238 -6.68 5.00 -39.34
C LYS A 238 -5.28 4.63 -38.85
N THR A 239 -5.13 3.44 -38.28
CA THR A 239 -3.95 2.99 -37.54
C THR A 239 -3.60 1.57 -37.99
N SER A 240 -2.31 1.27 -38.15
CA SER A 240 -1.85 -0.11 -38.34
C SER A 240 -1.96 -0.86 -37.03
N ILE A 241 -2.59 -2.02 -37.08
CA ILE A 241 -2.76 -2.91 -35.92
C ILE A 241 -2.42 -4.33 -36.35
N ASN A 242 -1.87 -5.12 -35.43
CA ASN A 242 -1.50 -6.51 -35.65
C ASN A 242 -1.99 -7.45 -34.54
N LYS A 243 -2.51 -6.90 -33.45
CA LYS A 243 -3.07 -7.68 -32.35
C LYS A 243 -4.27 -6.99 -31.73
N ILE A 244 -5.27 -7.79 -31.39
CA ILE A 244 -6.40 -7.36 -30.56
C ILE A 244 -6.55 -8.38 -29.45
N SER A 245 -6.73 -7.90 -28.22
CA SER A 245 -7.11 -8.73 -27.10
C SER A 245 -8.20 -8.08 -26.26
N THR A 246 -8.95 -8.91 -25.53
CA THR A 246 -9.92 -8.46 -24.55
C THR A 246 -9.87 -9.38 -23.34
N GLY A 247 -9.73 -8.79 -22.15
CA GLY A 247 -9.62 -9.56 -20.93
C GLY A 247 -10.98 -9.84 -20.29
N PHE A 248 -11.12 -11.07 -19.81
CA PHE A 248 -12.34 -11.57 -19.18
C PHE A 248 -12.02 -12.34 -17.91
N LEU A 249 -12.94 -12.27 -16.95
CA LEU A 249 -12.88 -13.02 -15.70
C LEU A 249 -13.93 -14.13 -15.69
N GLN A 250 -13.57 -15.29 -15.15
CA GLN A 250 -14.49 -16.32 -14.69
C GLN A 250 -14.35 -16.48 -13.18
N ALA A 251 -15.48 -16.40 -12.49
CA ALA A 251 -15.64 -16.62 -11.07
C ALA A 251 -17.04 -17.19 -10.84
N ILE A 252 -17.21 -18.48 -11.11
CA ILE A 252 -18.53 -19.11 -11.26
C ILE A 252 -19.36 -19.07 -9.97
N ARG A 253 -18.72 -19.03 -8.79
CA ARG A 253 -19.39 -18.82 -7.50
C ARG A 253 -20.17 -17.51 -7.44
N SER A 254 -19.71 -16.49 -8.17
CA SER A 254 -20.34 -15.17 -8.32
C SER A 254 -21.13 -15.04 -9.62
N TRP A 255 -21.38 -16.15 -10.31
CA TRP A 255 -22.14 -16.26 -11.55
C TRP A 255 -21.50 -15.59 -12.76
N ILE A 256 -20.18 -15.39 -12.70
CA ILE A 256 -19.38 -14.79 -13.76
C ILE A 256 -18.75 -15.93 -14.56
N TRP A 257 -19.12 -16.06 -15.83
CA TRP A 257 -18.57 -17.06 -16.74
C TRP A 257 -17.74 -16.41 -17.84
N MET A 258 -16.74 -17.15 -18.34
CA MET A 258 -16.10 -16.77 -19.59
C MET A 258 -17.13 -16.65 -20.71
N PRO A 259 -16.95 -15.70 -21.65
CA PRO A 259 -17.75 -15.68 -22.86
C PRO A 259 -17.52 -16.97 -23.64
N ALA A 260 -18.56 -17.56 -24.24
CA ALA A 260 -18.43 -18.81 -25.00
C ALA A 260 -17.48 -18.68 -26.21
N LYS A 261 -17.41 -17.47 -26.77
CA LYS A 261 -16.49 -17.07 -27.84
C LYS A 261 -16.45 -15.54 -27.95
N VAL A 262 -15.36 -15.03 -28.51
CA VAL A 262 -15.16 -13.60 -28.79
C VAL A 262 -14.86 -13.43 -30.27
N GLU A 263 -15.62 -12.56 -30.92
CA GLU A 263 -15.46 -12.22 -32.33
C GLU A 263 -14.96 -10.79 -32.48
N TYR A 264 -13.92 -10.62 -33.29
CA TYR A 264 -13.29 -9.34 -33.57
C TYR A 264 -13.58 -8.89 -34.99
N PHE A 265 -13.91 -7.61 -35.14
CA PHE A 265 -14.17 -6.98 -36.43
C PHE A 265 -13.42 -5.67 -36.57
N ILE A 266 -13.12 -5.30 -37.80
CA ILE A 266 -12.52 -4.00 -38.15
C ILE A 266 -13.40 -3.22 -39.11
N SER A 267 -13.24 -1.90 -39.10
CA SER A 267 -13.92 -0.99 -40.03
C SER A 267 -13.12 0.30 -40.25
N ASP A 268 -13.26 0.89 -41.44
CA ASP A 268 -12.74 2.23 -41.76
C ASP A 268 -13.80 3.33 -41.52
N ASP A 269 -15.09 3.00 -41.59
CA ASP A 269 -16.20 3.96 -41.56
C ASP A 269 -17.08 3.89 -40.30
N GLY A 270 -16.85 2.89 -39.45
CA GLY A 270 -17.59 2.66 -38.20
C GLY A 270 -19.01 2.11 -38.42
N LYS A 271 -19.35 1.74 -39.66
CA LYS A 271 -20.67 1.23 -40.08
C LYS A 271 -20.56 -0.18 -40.66
N ASN A 272 -19.64 -0.37 -41.60
CA ASN A 272 -19.39 -1.63 -42.28
C ASN A 272 -18.23 -2.36 -41.60
N PHE A 273 -18.54 -3.46 -40.91
CA PHE A 273 -17.57 -4.23 -40.13
C PHE A 273 -17.25 -5.56 -40.80
N LYS A 274 -15.95 -5.85 -40.97
CA LYS A 274 -15.46 -7.14 -41.46
C LYS A 274 -14.93 -7.97 -40.29
N SER A 275 -15.43 -9.21 -40.15
CA SER A 275 -14.92 -10.16 -39.17
C SER A 275 -13.50 -10.58 -39.54
N ILE A 276 -12.59 -10.58 -38.57
CA ILE A 276 -11.19 -10.95 -38.75
C ILE A 276 -10.78 -12.13 -37.86
N ALA A 277 -11.53 -12.40 -36.79
CA ALA A 277 -11.21 -13.49 -35.88
C ALA A 277 -12.42 -13.95 -35.09
N LEU A 278 -12.45 -15.24 -34.79
CA LEU A 278 -13.36 -15.87 -33.84
C LEU A 278 -12.53 -16.73 -32.87
N VAL A 279 -12.38 -16.26 -31.63
CA VAL A 279 -11.62 -16.93 -30.57
C VAL A 279 -12.61 -17.69 -29.68
N HIS A 280 -12.42 -19.00 -29.55
CA HIS A 280 -13.27 -19.87 -28.74
C HIS A 280 -12.78 -19.95 -27.30
N ASN A 281 -13.72 -20.10 -26.36
CA ASN A 281 -13.38 -20.32 -24.96
C ASN A 281 -12.69 -21.67 -24.75
N GLY A 282 -11.53 -21.64 -24.09
CA GLY A 282 -10.81 -22.85 -23.66
C GLY A 282 -10.99 -23.18 -22.17
N VAL A 283 -11.62 -22.31 -21.38
CA VAL A 283 -11.79 -22.50 -19.93
C VAL A 283 -12.98 -23.42 -19.66
N PRO A 284 -12.80 -24.51 -18.87
CA PRO A 284 -13.90 -25.35 -18.45
C PRO A 284 -14.99 -24.55 -17.73
N ASP A 285 -16.25 -24.87 -18.01
CA ASP A 285 -17.37 -24.16 -17.41
C ASP A 285 -17.58 -24.48 -15.93
N ASN A 286 -16.93 -25.52 -15.42
CA ASN A 286 -16.91 -25.99 -14.04
C ASN A 286 -15.62 -25.63 -13.27
N GLU A 287 -14.79 -24.73 -13.81
CA GLU A 287 -13.64 -24.20 -13.09
C GLU A 287 -14.09 -23.21 -11.99
N TYR A 288 -13.81 -23.57 -10.74
CA TYR A 288 -14.24 -22.86 -9.53
C TYR A 288 -13.24 -21.82 -9.05
N ASP A 289 -11.97 -21.99 -9.38
CA ASP A 289 -10.96 -20.98 -9.11
C ASP A 289 -11.17 -19.79 -10.05
N ALA A 290 -10.78 -18.59 -9.57
CA ALA A 290 -10.88 -17.40 -10.40
C ALA A 290 -9.88 -17.51 -11.55
N VAL A 291 -10.38 -17.39 -12.78
CA VAL A 291 -9.56 -17.45 -13.99
C VAL A 291 -9.70 -16.13 -14.74
N PHE A 292 -8.56 -15.51 -15.04
CA PHE A 292 -8.46 -14.32 -15.86
C PHE A 292 -7.67 -14.64 -17.12
N ILE A 293 -8.27 -14.42 -18.30
CA ILE A 293 -7.60 -14.65 -19.59
C ILE A 293 -7.89 -13.52 -20.57
N ASP A 294 -6.90 -13.27 -21.42
CA ASP A 294 -7.05 -12.48 -22.63
C ASP A 294 -7.48 -13.37 -23.79
N PHE A 295 -8.69 -13.14 -24.30
CA PHE A 295 -9.05 -13.64 -25.63
C PHE A 295 -8.26 -12.79 -26.62
N SER A 296 -7.33 -13.41 -27.34
CA SER A 296 -6.35 -12.69 -28.17
C SER A 296 -6.31 -13.24 -29.58
N TYR A 297 -6.05 -12.38 -30.54
CA TYR A 297 -5.76 -12.77 -31.91
C TYR A 297 -4.66 -11.89 -32.51
N GLU A 298 -3.60 -12.54 -32.98
CA GLU A 298 -2.49 -11.92 -33.71
C GLU A 298 -2.64 -12.20 -35.21
N PHE A 299 -2.42 -11.19 -36.03
CA PHE A 299 -2.61 -11.24 -37.46
C PHE A 299 -1.56 -10.41 -38.19
N LYS A 300 -1.42 -10.64 -39.50
CA LYS A 300 -0.61 -9.75 -40.34
C LYS A 300 -1.15 -8.34 -40.24
N GLU A 301 -0.28 -7.35 -40.19
CA GLU A 301 -0.64 -5.94 -40.03
C GLU A 301 -1.79 -5.52 -40.97
N ILE A 302 -2.86 -4.98 -40.38
CA ILE A 302 -4.01 -4.43 -41.09
C ILE A 302 -4.23 -2.99 -40.61
N SER A 303 -4.57 -2.12 -41.56
CA SER A 303 -4.91 -0.73 -41.27
C SER A 303 -6.43 -0.56 -41.09
N ALA A 304 -6.87 -0.07 -39.94
CA ALA A 304 -8.28 0.19 -39.63
C ALA A 304 -8.43 1.40 -38.69
N ARG A 305 -9.64 1.98 -38.60
CA ARG A 305 -9.94 3.04 -37.62
C ARG A 305 -10.79 2.52 -36.46
N TYR A 306 -11.72 1.62 -36.71
CA TYR A 306 -12.64 1.11 -35.71
C TYR A 306 -12.41 -0.38 -35.49
N VAL A 307 -12.47 -0.80 -34.23
CA VAL A 307 -12.46 -2.20 -33.82
C VAL A 307 -13.75 -2.48 -33.06
N LYS A 308 -14.48 -3.51 -33.47
CA LYS A 308 -15.67 -4.00 -32.75
C LYS A 308 -15.35 -5.33 -32.10
N VAL A 309 -15.69 -5.45 -30.82
CA VAL A 309 -15.58 -6.68 -30.05
C VAL A 309 -17.00 -7.19 -29.78
N LYS A 310 -17.23 -8.48 -29.99
CA LYS A 310 -18.48 -9.16 -29.62
C LYS A 310 -18.17 -10.43 -28.82
N ALA A 311 -18.51 -10.45 -27.54
CA ALA A 311 -18.36 -11.61 -26.68
C ALA A 311 -19.72 -12.26 -26.38
N LYS A 312 -19.83 -13.55 -26.68
CA LYS A 312 -21.08 -14.32 -26.50
C LYS A 312 -21.26 -14.68 -25.02
N ASN A 313 -22.38 -14.26 -24.42
CA ASN A 313 -22.72 -14.61 -23.04
C ASN A 313 -22.90 -16.14 -22.91
N TYR A 314 -22.45 -16.70 -21.79
CA TYR A 314 -22.60 -18.13 -21.49
C TYR A 314 -24.08 -18.53 -21.46
N GLY A 315 -24.95 -17.63 -20.97
CA GLY A 315 -26.40 -17.75 -21.00
C GLY A 315 -26.97 -18.16 -19.66
N THR A 316 -27.80 -19.19 -19.65
CA THR A 316 -28.43 -19.70 -18.43
C THR A 316 -27.47 -20.58 -17.65
N ILE A 317 -27.36 -20.34 -16.34
CA ILE A 317 -26.48 -21.09 -15.44
C ILE A 317 -26.89 -22.58 -15.44
N PRO A 318 -25.94 -23.50 -15.61
CA PRO A 318 -26.22 -24.92 -15.85
C PRO A 318 -26.76 -25.63 -14.60
N LYS A 319 -27.41 -26.78 -14.80
CA LYS A 319 -28.08 -27.56 -13.74
C LYS A 319 -27.17 -28.02 -12.60
N TRP A 320 -25.89 -28.19 -12.88
CA TRP A 320 -24.91 -28.66 -11.89
C TRP A 320 -24.47 -27.54 -10.93
N HIS A 321 -24.69 -26.28 -11.27
CA HIS A 321 -24.23 -25.13 -10.46
C HIS A 321 -25.30 -24.68 -9.46
N LEU A 322 -24.87 -24.16 -8.30
CA LEU A 322 -25.77 -23.70 -7.23
C LEU A 322 -26.73 -22.58 -7.67
N GLY A 323 -26.33 -21.77 -8.64
CA GLY A 323 -27.13 -20.69 -9.24
C GLY A 323 -28.01 -21.13 -10.42
N SER A 324 -28.27 -22.44 -10.59
CA SER A 324 -28.96 -22.98 -11.77
C SER A 324 -30.26 -22.24 -12.11
N GLY A 325 -30.47 -22.01 -13.41
CA GLY A 325 -31.65 -21.30 -13.93
C GLY A 325 -31.53 -19.78 -13.88
N GLY A 326 -30.52 -19.23 -13.21
CA GLY A 326 -30.19 -17.80 -13.25
C GLY A 326 -29.48 -17.38 -14.54
N ASP A 327 -29.36 -16.07 -14.75
CA ASP A 327 -28.64 -15.47 -15.88
C ASP A 327 -27.16 -15.21 -15.52
N SER A 328 -26.23 -15.67 -16.36
CA SER A 328 -24.79 -15.47 -16.14
C SER A 328 -24.32 -14.05 -16.49
N TRP A 329 -23.24 -13.64 -15.82
CA TRP A 329 -22.51 -12.41 -16.11
C TRP A 329 -21.32 -12.65 -17.05
N ILE A 330 -21.03 -11.68 -17.91
CA ILE A 330 -19.71 -11.45 -18.51
C ILE A 330 -19.05 -10.30 -17.76
N PHE A 331 -17.79 -10.47 -17.35
CA PHE A 331 -16.96 -9.40 -16.80
C PHE A 331 -15.81 -9.10 -17.77
N VAL A 332 -15.64 -7.83 -18.10
CA VAL A 332 -14.61 -7.33 -19.04
C VAL A 332 -13.75 -6.29 -18.32
N ASP A 333 -12.43 -6.36 -18.46
CA ASP A 333 -11.54 -5.31 -17.92
C ASP A 333 -11.10 -4.34 -19.01
N GLU A 334 -10.48 -4.82 -20.09
CA GLU A 334 -9.79 -3.96 -21.06
C GLU A 334 -9.85 -4.52 -22.48
N ILE A 335 -9.97 -3.64 -23.48
CA ILE A 335 -9.79 -3.93 -24.90
C ILE A 335 -8.44 -3.34 -25.36
N VAL A 336 -7.44 -4.20 -25.53
CA VAL A 336 -6.11 -3.83 -25.98
C VAL A 336 -6.01 -3.98 -27.50
N ILE A 337 -5.46 -2.97 -28.17
CA ILE A 337 -5.26 -2.91 -29.61
C ILE A 337 -3.84 -2.41 -29.84
N GLU A 338 -3.01 -3.23 -30.49
CA GLU A 338 -1.56 -3.00 -30.71
C GLU A 338 -1.22 -2.92 -32.20
#